data_AF-A0A286H4V6-F1
#
_entry.id   AF-A0A286H4V6-F1
#
_cell.length_a   1.000
_cell.length_b   1.000
_cell.length_c   1.000
_cell.angle_alpha   90.00
_cell.angle_beta   90.00
_cell.angle_gamma   90.00
#
_symmetry.space_group_name_H-M   'P 1'
#
loop_
_entity.id
_entity.type
_entity.pdbx_description
1 polymer ?
#
loop_
_entity_poly.entity_id
_entity_poly.type
_entity_poly.pdbx_seq_one_letter_code
_entity_poly.pdbx_strand_id
1 'polypeptide(L)'
;MTTTEFSRTVDLDPDRNVPGAPRPGFGHTLRAEWIKFWSVRSTFWSAAMLFVIGVGLTVLVCATNAEWLASDGADEHPGSFITFGMTFAQITAIVLGTLAVTSEYGTGMIRATLAATPRRGAVLAAKALVLTGTLFVAGTVTAFAGYLGGNWFLGNEGIGLALSDDGVLRSMFGSGLYMAGLGLLAAGVGLLLRHTAAALSTVLALVFVVGNMVFLLPGAWGEWAGKLMPGNAGSGVAAPVSFNPDLLDPWIGFAVFAGEVAVVLVIAWVTFRRRDA
;
A
#
# COMPACT_ATOMS: atom_id res chain seq x y z
N MET A 1 30.90 64.27 -21.52
CA MET A 1 30.18 63.43 -20.54
C MET A 1 29.79 62.17 -21.30
N THR A 2 30.63 61.14 -21.23
CA THR A 2 30.54 59.95 -22.08
C THR A 2 30.02 58.81 -21.22
N THR A 3 28.76 58.44 -21.41
CA THR A 3 28.09 57.35 -20.69
C THR A 3 28.40 56.04 -21.42
N THR A 4 29.24 55.20 -20.84
CA THR A 4 29.40 53.80 -21.26
C THR A 4 28.23 52.97 -20.73
N GLU A 5 27.36 52.50 -21.63
CA GLU A 5 26.36 51.46 -21.34
C GLU A 5 27.08 50.13 -21.07
N PHE A 6 26.98 49.63 -19.84
CA PHE A 6 27.34 48.24 -19.53
C PHE A 6 26.13 47.35 -19.85
N SER A 7 26.07 46.79 -21.05
CA SER A 7 25.16 45.69 -21.35
C SER A 7 25.55 44.48 -20.49
N ARG A 8 24.70 44.13 -19.52
CA ARG A 8 24.80 42.92 -18.67
C ARG A 8 24.06 41.73 -19.28
N THR A 9 24.07 41.57 -20.60
CA THR A 9 23.61 40.32 -21.20
C THR A 9 24.73 39.30 -21.09
N VAL A 10 24.57 38.35 -20.17
CA VAL A 10 25.40 37.14 -20.14
C VAL A 10 25.14 36.41 -21.46
N ASP A 11 26.10 36.48 -22.38
CA ASP A 11 26.05 35.77 -23.65
C ASP A 11 26.21 34.28 -23.34
N LEU A 12 25.11 33.53 -23.47
CA LEU A 12 25.13 32.08 -23.29
C LEU A 12 25.78 31.50 -24.52
N ASP A 13 27.07 31.20 -24.42
CA ASP A 13 27.84 30.51 -25.46
C ASP A 13 27.08 29.25 -25.93
N PRO A 14 26.55 29.25 -27.17
CA PRO A 14 25.77 28.12 -27.70
C PRO A 14 26.63 26.87 -27.91
N ASP A 15 27.95 27.03 -27.94
CA ASP A 15 28.93 25.96 -28.12
C ASP A 15 29.57 25.52 -26.80
N ARG A 16 29.09 26.05 -25.66
CA ARG A 16 29.51 25.58 -24.34
C ARG A 16 29.06 24.14 -24.14
N ASN A 17 29.94 23.21 -24.49
CA ASN A 17 29.86 21.80 -24.11
C ASN A 17 29.91 21.71 -22.57
N VAL A 18 28.75 21.83 -21.94
CA VAL A 18 28.57 21.45 -20.53
C VAL A 18 28.96 19.97 -20.47
N PRO A 19 30.01 19.58 -19.71
CA PRO A 19 30.41 18.19 -19.59
C PRO A 19 29.16 17.38 -19.30
N GLY A 20 28.83 16.42 -20.17
CA GLY A 20 27.54 15.74 -20.17
C GLY A 20 27.23 15.27 -18.76
N ALA A 21 26.29 15.94 -18.09
CA ALA A 21 25.94 15.62 -16.72
C ALA A 21 25.61 14.12 -16.70
N PRO A 22 26.28 13.30 -15.87
CA PRO A 22 26.08 11.87 -15.88
C PRO A 22 24.59 11.57 -15.76
N ARG A 23 24.05 10.78 -16.70
CA ARG A 23 22.64 10.38 -16.65
C ARG A 23 22.38 9.78 -15.25
N PRO A 24 21.41 10.29 -14.48
CA PRO A 24 21.20 9.82 -13.12
C PRO A 24 20.96 8.31 -13.14
N GLY A 25 21.77 7.58 -12.38
CA GLY A 25 21.61 6.14 -12.19
C GLY A 25 20.35 5.85 -11.37
N PHE A 26 19.91 4.58 -11.35
CA PHE A 26 18.71 4.17 -10.62
C PHE A 26 18.72 4.58 -9.13
N GLY A 27 19.89 4.53 -8.47
CA GLY A 27 20.02 4.98 -7.09
C GLY A 27 19.72 6.47 -6.88
N HIS A 28 20.07 7.33 -7.83
CA HIS A 28 19.73 8.76 -7.78
C HIS A 28 18.22 8.97 -7.97
N THR A 29 17.60 8.23 -8.92
CA THR A 29 16.15 8.25 -9.11
C THR A 29 15.41 7.76 -7.85
N LEU A 30 15.90 6.69 -7.23
CA LEU A 30 15.32 6.15 -6.00
C LEU A 30 15.40 7.16 -4.84
N ARG A 31 16.56 7.81 -4.67
CA ARG A 31 16.74 8.85 -3.65
C ARG A 31 15.83 10.05 -3.90
N ALA A 32 15.68 10.48 -5.16
CA ALA A 32 14.79 11.56 -5.52
C ALA A 32 13.31 11.21 -5.24
N GLU A 33 12.87 10.00 -5.59
CA GLU A 33 11.53 9.51 -5.27
C GLU A 33 11.30 9.43 -3.76
N TRP A 34 12.29 8.97 -2.98
CA TRP A 34 12.20 8.92 -1.52
C TRP A 34 11.99 10.31 -0.90
N ILE A 35 12.81 11.29 -1.31
CA ILE A 35 12.70 12.67 -0.83
C ILE A 35 11.33 13.25 -1.20
N LYS A 36 10.91 13.06 -2.45
CA LYS A 36 9.60 13.53 -2.93
C LYS A 36 8.47 12.91 -2.12
N PHE A 37 8.47 11.60 -1.97
CA PHE A 37 7.41 10.87 -1.27
C PHE A 37 7.22 11.36 0.17
N TRP A 38 8.31 11.58 0.91
CA TRP A 38 8.26 12.07 2.29
C TRP A 38 8.10 13.59 2.43
N SER A 39 8.31 14.37 1.36
CA SER A 39 8.06 15.82 1.38
C SER A 39 6.57 16.18 1.37
N VAL A 40 5.69 15.25 0.95
CA VAL A 40 4.26 15.50 0.88
C VAL A 40 3.61 15.22 2.24
N ARG A 41 2.95 16.23 2.82
CA ARG A 41 2.25 16.11 4.11
C ARG A 41 1.22 14.98 4.14
N SER A 42 0.54 14.72 3.03
CA SER A 42 -0.44 13.64 2.93
C SER A 42 0.17 12.26 3.15
N THR A 43 1.44 12.05 2.80
CA THR A 43 2.16 10.80 3.07
C THR A 43 2.28 10.56 4.56
N PHE A 44 2.75 11.57 5.30
CA PHE A 44 2.90 11.50 6.74
C PHE A 44 1.56 11.27 7.44
N TRP A 45 0.53 12.02 7.07
CA TRP A 45 -0.82 11.83 7.63
C TRP A 45 -1.41 10.47 7.30
N SER A 46 -1.19 9.94 6.10
CA SER A 46 -1.69 8.61 5.72
C SER A 46 -0.99 7.51 6.52
N ALA A 47 0.33 7.59 6.71
CA ALA A 47 1.08 6.64 7.53
C ALA A 47 0.68 6.74 9.02
N ALA A 48 0.49 7.96 9.53
CA ALA A 48 0.01 8.18 10.89
C ALA A 48 -1.41 7.61 11.09
N MET A 49 -2.33 7.83 10.14
CA MET A 49 -3.67 7.26 10.21
C MET A 49 -3.67 5.74 10.07
N LEU A 50 -2.81 5.16 9.23
CA LEU A 50 -2.63 3.71 9.16
C LEU A 50 -2.27 3.16 10.54
N PHE A 51 -1.32 3.80 11.22
CA PHE A 51 -0.91 3.41 12.56
C PHE A 51 -2.03 3.60 13.59
N VAL A 52 -2.65 4.78 13.65
CA VAL A 52 -3.69 5.11 14.64
C VAL A 52 -4.91 4.21 14.47
N ILE A 53 -5.40 4.02 13.25
CA ILE A 53 -6.56 3.17 12.98
C ILE A 53 -6.20 1.70 13.23
N GLY A 54 -5.07 1.24 12.72
CA GLY A 54 -4.66 -0.17 12.84
C GLY A 54 -4.39 -0.59 14.28
N VAL A 55 -3.59 0.17 15.02
CA VAL A 55 -3.33 -0.10 16.45
C VAL A 55 -4.59 0.17 17.26
N GLY A 56 -5.19 1.35 17.11
CA GLY A 56 -6.30 1.79 17.95
C GLY A 56 -7.51 0.86 17.89
N LEU A 57 -7.93 0.44 16.69
CA LEU A 57 -9.04 -0.50 16.55
C LEU A 57 -8.70 -1.90 17.01
N THR A 58 -7.48 -2.40 16.76
CA THR A 58 -7.06 -3.72 17.26
C THR A 58 -7.10 -3.76 18.78
N VAL A 59 -6.48 -2.75 19.43
CA VAL A 59 -6.47 -2.65 20.90
C VAL A 59 -7.87 -2.52 21.45
N LEU A 60 -8.69 -1.63 20.88
CA LEU A 60 -10.07 -1.44 21.30
C LEU A 60 -10.87 -2.74 21.22
N VAL A 61 -10.80 -3.42 20.08
CA VAL A 61 -11.57 -4.64 19.85
C VAL A 61 -11.12 -5.78 20.75
N CYS A 62 -9.81 -5.97 20.95
CA CYS A 62 -9.31 -6.96 21.91
C CYS A 62 -9.76 -6.60 23.32
N ALA A 63 -9.66 -5.32 23.74
CA ALA A 63 -10.08 -4.88 25.06
C ALA A 63 -11.56 -5.10 25.33
N THR A 64 -12.44 -4.84 24.35
CA THR A 64 -13.89 -4.97 24.53
C THR A 64 -14.39 -6.41 24.43
N ASN A 65 -13.63 -7.33 23.82
CA ASN A 65 -14.04 -8.71 23.59
C ASN A 65 -13.23 -9.75 24.38
N ALA A 66 -12.22 -9.35 25.16
CA ALA A 66 -11.36 -10.28 25.88
C ALA A 66 -12.14 -11.22 26.82
N GLU A 67 -13.02 -10.68 27.66
CA GLU A 67 -13.85 -11.47 28.59
C GLU A 67 -14.75 -12.46 27.85
N TRP A 68 -15.36 -12.02 26.74
CA TRP A 68 -16.22 -12.90 25.93
C TRP A 68 -15.40 -14.01 25.28
N LEU A 69 -14.24 -13.69 24.71
CA LEU A 69 -13.33 -14.66 24.08
C LEU A 69 -12.77 -15.68 25.07
N ALA A 70 -12.67 -15.34 26.36
CA ALA A 70 -12.24 -16.25 27.41
C ALA A 70 -13.37 -17.10 27.99
N SER A 71 -14.62 -16.83 27.62
CA SER A 71 -15.78 -17.58 28.10
C SER A 71 -15.98 -18.90 27.34
N ASP A 72 -16.56 -19.89 28.01
CA ASP A 72 -16.86 -21.22 27.43
C ASP A 72 -17.83 -21.17 26.22
N GLY A 73 -18.50 -20.03 25.99
CA GLY A 73 -19.42 -19.80 24.87
C GLY A 73 -18.80 -19.04 23.69
N ALA A 74 -17.49 -18.82 23.67
CA ALA A 74 -16.82 -18.18 22.55
C ALA A 74 -16.69 -19.15 21.37
N ASP A 75 -17.28 -18.79 20.23
CA ASP A 75 -17.17 -19.55 18.98
C ASP A 75 -16.01 -19.06 18.08
N GLU A 76 -15.25 -18.06 18.53
CA GLU A 76 -14.21 -17.40 17.73
C GLU A 76 -12.83 -17.47 18.39
N HIS A 77 -11.80 -17.61 17.56
CA HIS A 77 -10.42 -17.69 18.04
C HIS A 77 -9.86 -16.29 18.36
N PRO A 78 -9.16 -16.07 19.50
CA PRO A 78 -8.55 -14.77 19.84
C PRO A 78 -7.59 -14.24 18.76
N GLY A 79 -6.95 -15.16 18.04
CA GLY A 79 -6.05 -14.85 16.92
C GLY A 79 -6.73 -14.14 15.74
N SER A 80 -8.05 -14.27 15.57
CA SER A 80 -8.79 -13.53 14.55
C SER A 80 -8.86 -12.02 14.86
N PHE A 81 -8.74 -11.64 16.14
CA PHE A 81 -8.91 -10.26 16.59
C PHE A 81 -7.59 -9.47 16.67
N ILE A 82 -6.46 -10.15 16.79
CA ILE A 82 -5.16 -9.53 17.09
C ILE A 82 -4.57 -8.70 15.93
N THR A 83 -5.18 -8.78 14.73
CA THR A 83 -4.89 -7.91 13.59
C THR A 83 -6.14 -7.19 13.05
N PHE A 84 -7.24 -7.20 13.80
CA PHE A 84 -8.55 -6.72 13.33
C PHE A 84 -8.52 -5.27 12.81
N GLY A 85 -7.77 -4.37 13.46
CA GLY A 85 -7.65 -2.99 13.02
C GLY A 85 -7.00 -2.84 11.65
N MET A 86 -6.20 -3.82 11.20
CA MET A 86 -5.60 -3.82 9.85
C MET A 86 -6.66 -3.86 8.74
N THR A 87 -7.81 -4.49 8.99
CA THR A 87 -8.96 -4.54 8.07
C THR A 87 -9.47 -3.15 7.69
N PHE A 88 -9.31 -2.16 8.58
CA PHE A 88 -9.68 -0.77 8.31
C PHE A 88 -8.47 0.08 7.94
N ALA A 89 -7.29 -0.21 8.51
CA ALA A 89 -6.05 0.48 8.14
C ALA A 89 -5.67 0.29 6.67
N GLN A 90 -6.13 -0.77 6.01
CA GLN A 90 -5.90 -0.97 4.57
C GLN A 90 -6.47 0.17 3.70
N ILE A 91 -7.50 0.88 4.15
CA ILE A 91 -8.05 2.05 3.45
C ILE A 91 -6.95 3.11 3.27
N THR A 92 -6.16 3.38 4.32
CA THR A 92 -5.06 4.34 4.25
C THR A 92 -3.93 3.88 3.34
N ALA A 93 -3.67 2.56 3.22
CA ALA A 93 -2.71 2.03 2.26
C ALA A 93 -3.17 2.26 0.81
N ILE A 94 -4.45 2.02 0.52
CA ILE A 94 -5.08 2.29 -0.78
C ILE A 94 -5.02 3.78 -1.11
N VAL A 95 -5.31 4.65 -0.13
CA VAL A 95 -5.22 6.10 -0.29
C VAL A 95 -3.80 6.54 -0.63
N LEU A 96 -2.82 6.08 0.14
CA LEU A 96 -1.42 6.43 -0.06
C LEU A 96 -0.91 5.93 -1.42
N GLY A 97 -1.23 4.68 -1.79
CA GLY A 97 -0.87 4.12 -3.08
C GLY A 97 -1.45 4.87 -4.27
N THR A 98 -2.72 5.28 -4.17
CA THR A 98 -3.35 6.11 -5.21
C THR A 98 -2.69 7.47 -5.32
N LEU A 99 -2.52 8.18 -4.20
CA LEU A 99 -1.92 9.51 -4.17
C LEU A 99 -0.46 9.52 -4.64
N ALA A 100 0.29 8.44 -4.39
CA ALA A 100 1.69 8.31 -4.82
C ALA A 100 1.87 8.43 -6.34
N VAL A 101 0.80 8.18 -7.11
CA VAL A 101 0.77 8.30 -8.57
C VAL A 101 -0.08 9.48 -9.03
N THR A 102 -1.32 9.60 -8.56
CA THR A 102 -2.28 10.56 -9.14
C THR A 102 -1.97 12.01 -8.79
N SER A 103 -1.25 12.27 -7.69
CA SER A 103 -0.84 13.63 -7.30
C SER A 103 0.10 14.28 -8.33
N GLU A 104 0.94 13.51 -9.01
CA GLU A 104 1.83 14.01 -10.06
C GLU A 104 1.08 14.36 -11.35
N TYR A 105 -0.02 13.65 -11.63
CA TYR A 105 -0.91 13.97 -12.73
C TYR A 105 -1.71 15.24 -12.43
N GLY A 106 -2.25 15.37 -11.21
CA GLY A 106 -3.02 16.54 -10.80
C GLY A 106 -2.22 17.84 -10.78
N THR A 107 -0.92 17.77 -10.45
CA THR A 107 -0.02 18.93 -10.41
C THR A 107 0.74 19.18 -11.71
N GLY A 108 0.68 18.25 -12.67
CA GLY A 108 1.50 18.29 -13.89
C GLY A 108 2.99 17.99 -13.67
N MET A 109 3.40 17.64 -12.45
CA MET A 109 4.78 17.33 -12.07
C MET A 109 5.37 16.17 -12.86
N ILE A 110 4.54 15.25 -13.36
CA ILE A 110 5.00 14.09 -14.12
C ILE A 110 5.82 14.48 -15.36
N ARG A 111 5.51 15.62 -16.00
CA ARG A 111 6.28 16.14 -17.14
C ARG A 111 7.68 16.57 -16.74
N ALA A 112 7.81 17.25 -15.60
CA ALA A 112 9.11 17.64 -15.05
C ALA A 112 9.94 16.42 -14.63
N THR A 113 9.32 15.42 -13.99
CA THR A 113 9.98 14.16 -13.61
C THR A 113 10.55 13.44 -14.84
N LEU A 114 9.76 13.34 -15.92
CA LEU A 114 10.19 12.66 -17.15
C LEU A 114 11.21 13.47 -17.96
N ALA A 115 11.17 14.80 -17.90
CA ALA A 115 12.20 15.65 -18.49
C ALA A 115 13.55 15.47 -17.77
N ALA A 116 13.54 15.39 -16.42
CA ALA A 116 14.75 15.19 -15.63
C ALA A 116 15.29 13.75 -15.71
N THR A 117 14.41 12.75 -15.78
CA THR A 117 14.78 11.33 -15.90
C THR A 117 14.02 10.68 -17.07
N PRO A 118 14.58 10.65 -18.29
CA PRO A 118 13.88 10.17 -19.49
C PRO A 118 13.66 8.64 -19.52
N ARG A 119 14.01 7.93 -18.45
CA ARG A 119 13.80 6.48 -18.29
C ARG A 119 12.49 6.22 -17.53
N ARG A 120 11.36 6.29 -18.25
CA ARG A 120 9.99 6.06 -17.72
C ARG A 120 9.89 4.84 -16.79
N GLY A 121 10.52 3.72 -17.18
CA GLY A 121 10.50 2.49 -16.38
C GLY A 121 11.29 2.58 -15.06
N ALA A 122 12.41 3.31 -15.04
CA ALA A 122 13.21 3.49 -13.82
C ALA A 122 12.48 4.35 -12.78
N VAL A 123 11.77 5.39 -13.23
CA VAL A 123 10.93 6.24 -12.36
C VAL A 123 9.79 5.42 -11.75
N LEU A 124 9.07 4.64 -12.56
CA LEU A 124 7.98 3.82 -12.05
C LEU A 124 8.46 2.75 -11.07
N ALA A 125 9.57 2.06 -11.38
CA ALA A 125 10.17 1.06 -10.50
C ALA A 125 10.66 1.67 -9.18
N ALA A 126 11.33 2.83 -9.23
CA ALA A 126 11.76 3.55 -8.03
C ALA A 126 10.57 3.95 -7.15
N LYS A 127 9.52 4.50 -7.74
CA LYS A 127 8.29 4.86 -7.04
C LYS A 127 7.60 3.65 -6.40
N ALA A 128 7.44 2.57 -7.17
CA ALA A 128 6.87 1.33 -6.67
C ALA A 128 7.70 0.78 -5.49
N LEU A 129 9.04 0.83 -5.57
CA LEU A 129 9.92 0.37 -4.50
C LEU A 129 9.79 1.22 -3.22
N VAL A 130 9.76 2.55 -3.34
CA VAL A 130 9.56 3.46 -2.20
C VAL A 130 8.22 3.23 -1.52
N LEU A 131 7.15 3.12 -2.32
CA LEU A 131 5.80 2.88 -1.82
C LEU A 131 5.71 1.53 -1.12
N THR A 132 6.20 0.47 -1.76
CA THR A 132 6.21 -0.91 -1.23
C THR A 132 6.99 -0.96 0.08
N GLY A 133 8.21 -0.42 0.10
CA GLY A 133 9.04 -0.40 1.30
C GLY A 133 8.39 0.35 2.45
N THR A 134 7.77 1.50 2.16
CA THR A 134 7.11 2.30 3.20
C THR A 134 5.87 1.62 3.76
N LEU A 135 4.99 1.09 2.91
CA LEU A 135 3.79 0.39 3.35
C LEU A 135 4.09 -0.94 4.03
N PHE A 136 5.13 -1.65 3.58
CA PHE A 136 5.60 -2.87 4.24
C PHE A 136 6.07 -2.56 5.67
N VAL A 137 6.94 -1.57 5.84
CA VAL A 137 7.45 -1.17 7.16
C VAL A 137 6.32 -0.63 8.03
N ALA A 138 5.51 0.31 7.53
CA ALA A 138 4.42 0.90 8.27
C ALA A 138 3.39 -0.17 8.70
N GLY A 139 2.94 -1.02 7.78
CA GLY A 139 2.00 -2.09 8.06
C GLY A 139 2.54 -3.11 9.07
N THR A 140 3.81 -3.49 8.94
CA THR A 140 4.46 -4.41 9.89
C THR A 140 4.54 -3.78 11.29
N VAL A 141 5.01 -2.54 11.39
CA VAL A 141 5.10 -1.80 12.67
C VAL A 141 3.72 -1.64 13.31
N THR A 142 2.70 -1.30 12.53
CA THR A 142 1.31 -1.20 13.00
C THR A 142 0.79 -2.54 13.49
N ALA A 143 1.04 -3.63 12.77
CA ALA A 143 0.61 -4.97 13.18
C ALA A 143 1.28 -5.40 14.49
N PHE A 144 2.59 -5.20 14.64
CA PHE A 144 3.29 -5.50 15.89
C PHE A 144 2.79 -4.64 17.05
N ALA A 145 2.57 -3.34 16.85
CA ALA A 145 2.05 -2.47 17.89
C ALA A 145 0.60 -2.82 18.28
N GLY A 146 -0.24 -3.15 17.30
CA GLY A 146 -1.61 -3.64 17.51
C GLY A 146 -1.63 -4.97 18.26
N TYR A 147 -0.76 -5.91 17.88
CA TYR A 147 -0.54 -7.17 18.57
C TYR A 147 -0.14 -6.93 20.03
N LEU A 148 0.91 -6.14 20.29
CA LEU A 148 1.37 -5.89 21.66
C LEU A 148 0.28 -5.27 22.54
N GLY A 149 -0.44 -4.29 22.02
CA GLY A 149 -1.50 -3.62 22.76
C GLY A 149 -2.75 -4.48 22.94
N GLY A 150 -3.20 -5.18 21.89
CA GLY A 150 -4.38 -6.03 21.94
C GLY A 150 -4.16 -7.31 22.74
N ASN A 151 -3.00 -7.95 22.56
CA ASN A 151 -2.62 -9.16 23.28
C ASN A 151 -2.45 -8.94 24.78
N TRP A 152 -2.15 -7.70 25.22
CA TRP A 152 -2.09 -7.37 26.64
C TRP A 152 -3.45 -7.62 27.33
N PHE A 153 -4.56 -7.23 26.70
CA PHE A 153 -5.90 -7.48 27.22
C PHE A 153 -6.26 -8.97 27.18
N LEU A 154 -5.98 -9.65 26.06
CA LEU A 154 -6.20 -11.09 25.93
C LEU A 154 -5.38 -11.89 26.95
N GLY A 155 -4.14 -11.47 27.21
CA GLY A 155 -3.26 -12.08 28.20
C GLY A 155 -3.75 -11.94 29.64
N ASN A 156 -4.41 -10.82 29.98
CA ASN A 156 -5.01 -10.64 31.32
C ASN A 156 -6.15 -11.63 31.57
N GLU A 157 -6.84 -12.07 30.53
CA GLU A 157 -7.90 -13.10 30.58
C GLU A 157 -7.35 -14.54 30.40
N GLY A 158 -6.02 -14.71 30.33
CA GLY A 158 -5.38 -16.02 30.20
C GLY A 158 -5.40 -16.62 28.79
N ILE A 159 -5.90 -15.89 27.79
CA ILE A 159 -6.01 -16.29 26.37
C ILE A 159 -5.04 -15.53 25.46
N GLY A 160 -3.95 -15.01 26.03
CA GLY A 160 -2.90 -14.32 25.29
C GLY A 160 -2.15 -15.27 24.34
N LEU A 161 -1.79 -14.75 23.17
CA LEU A 161 -1.05 -15.47 22.15
C LEU A 161 0.45 -15.17 22.24
N ALA A 162 1.28 -16.18 21.98
CA ALA A 162 2.71 -15.99 21.82
C ALA A 162 3.05 -15.72 20.35
N LEU A 163 4.17 -15.03 20.10
CA LEU A 163 4.69 -14.85 18.73
C LEU A 163 5.06 -16.17 18.06
N SER A 164 5.38 -17.20 18.85
CA SER A 164 5.68 -18.56 18.39
C SER A 164 4.43 -19.36 18.00
N ASP A 165 3.24 -18.89 18.37
CA ASP A 165 2.00 -19.57 18.02
C ASP A 165 1.78 -19.51 16.52
N ASP A 166 1.10 -20.53 16.01
CA ASP A 166 0.92 -20.68 14.58
C ASP A 166 0.20 -19.48 13.97
N GLY A 167 0.69 -19.03 12.81
CA GLY A 167 0.16 -17.87 12.10
C GLY A 167 0.43 -16.50 12.72
N VAL A 168 0.82 -16.37 14.00
CA VAL A 168 0.99 -15.05 14.65
C VAL A 168 2.13 -14.26 14.02
N LEU A 169 3.36 -14.80 14.01
CA LEU A 169 4.51 -14.12 13.40
C LEU A 169 4.31 -13.88 11.90
N ARG A 170 3.69 -14.85 11.20
CA ARG A 170 3.31 -14.73 9.79
C ARG A 170 2.40 -13.52 9.58
N SER A 171 1.38 -13.34 10.41
CA SER A 171 0.41 -12.25 10.27
C SER A 171 1.02 -10.86 10.47
N MET A 172 2.08 -10.74 11.28
CA MET A 172 2.76 -9.46 11.50
C MET A 172 3.44 -8.95 10.22
N PHE A 173 4.30 -9.80 9.63
CA PHE A 173 4.97 -9.46 8.36
C PHE A 173 4.01 -9.53 7.17
N GLY A 174 3.06 -10.46 7.21
CA GLY A 174 2.01 -10.61 6.22
C GLY A 174 1.10 -9.38 6.14
N SER A 175 0.80 -8.74 7.27
CA SER A 175 0.10 -7.45 7.29
C SER A 175 0.87 -6.39 6.51
N GLY A 176 2.19 -6.28 6.72
CA GLY A 176 3.04 -5.40 5.92
C GLY A 176 3.01 -5.73 4.42
N LEU A 177 3.16 -7.01 4.07
CA LEU A 177 3.10 -7.47 2.68
C LEU A 177 1.76 -7.15 2.01
N TYR A 178 0.66 -7.38 2.72
CA TYR A 178 -0.68 -7.13 2.25
C TYR A 178 -0.94 -5.63 2.05
N MET A 179 -0.54 -4.77 3.00
CA MET A 179 -0.62 -3.31 2.84
C MET A 179 0.18 -2.83 1.63
N ALA A 180 1.38 -3.35 1.44
CA ALA A 180 2.23 -3.01 0.31
C ALA A 180 1.61 -3.44 -1.03
N GLY A 181 1.05 -4.65 -1.10
CA GLY A 181 0.35 -5.15 -2.28
C GLY A 181 -0.88 -4.33 -2.62
N LEU A 182 -1.71 -3.95 -1.63
CA LEU A 182 -2.87 -3.08 -1.85
C LEU A 182 -2.47 -1.68 -2.30
N GLY A 183 -1.40 -1.12 -1.73
CA GLY A 183 -0.84 0.14 -2.18
C GLY A 183 -0.37 0.09 -3.63
N LEU A 184 0.29 -1.00 -4.04
CA LEU A 184 0.70 -1.22 -5.42
C LEU A 184 -0.48 -1.42 -6.37
N LEU A 185 -1.50 -2.17 -5.96
CA LEU A 185 -2.75 -2.31 -6.71
C LEU A 185 -3.37 -0.93 -6.97
N ALA A 186 -3.49 -0.14 -5.91
CA ALA A 186 -4.06 1.21 -5.97
C ALA A 186 -3.22 2.15 -6.84
N ALA A 187 -1.89 2.07 -6.75
CA ALA A 187 -0.97 2.82 -7.59
C ALA A 187 -1.10 2.43 -9.08
N GLY A 188 -1.24 1.14 -9.38
CA GLY A 188 -1.45 0.64 -10.74
C GLY A 188 -2.76 1.12 -11.35
N VAL A 189 -3.87 1.02 -10.60
CA VAL A 189 -5.17 1.59 -11.01
C VAL A 189 -5.10 3.10 -11.15
N GLY A 190 -4.42 3.80 -10.23
CA GLY A 190 -4.16 5.23 -10.29
C GLY A 190 -3.40 5.65 -11.56
N LEU A 191 -2.44 4.84 -12.00
CA LEU A 191 -1.67 5.07 -13.23
C LEU A 191 -2.53 4.89 -14.49
N LEU A 192 -3.49 3.95 -14.46
CA LEU A 192 -4.41 3.69 -15.56
C LEU A 192 -5.46 4.79 -15.72
N LEU A 193 -6.05 5.22 -14.60
CA LEU A 193 -7.16 6.18 -14.57
C LEU A 193 -6.70 7.63 -14.56
N ARG A 194 -5.51 7.93 -14.00
CA ARG A 194 -4.95 9.29 -13.87
C ARG A 194 -5.86 10.29 -13.13
N HIS A 195 -6.82 9.81 -12.37
CA HIS A 195 -7.77 10.62 -11.62
C HIS A 195 -7.91 10.07 -10.19
N THR A 196 -7.60 10.88 -9.18
CA THR A 196 -7.55 10.46 -7.77
C THR A 196 -8.88 9.88 -7.30
N ALA A 197 -10.00 10.61 -7.48
CA ALA A 197 -11.29 10.15 -6.97
C ALA A 197 -11.75 8.84 -7.64
N ALA A 198 -11.65 8.73 -8.97
CA ALA A 198 -12.00 7.52 -9.71
C ALA A 198 -11.12 6.32 -9.33
N ALA A 199 -9.82 6.51 -9.12
CA ALA A 199 -8.93 5.43 -8.70
C ALA A 199 -9.24 4.96 -7.27
N LEU A 200 -9.42 5.88 -6.33
CA LEU A 200 -9.81 5.53 -4.96
C LEU A 200 -11.16 4.80 -4.94
N SER A 201 -12.19 5.34 -5.60
CA SER A 201 -13.52 4.76 -5.60
C SER A 201 -13.52 3.36 -6.23
N THR A 202 -12.77 3.16 -7.33
CA THR A 202 -12.65 1.86 -8.00
C THR A 202 -12.01 0.82 -7.10
N VAL A 203 -10.87 1.14 -6.48
CA VAL A 203 -10.13 0.16 -5.67
C VAL A 203 -10.88 -0.15 -4.37
N LEU A 204 -11.45 0.86 -3.71
CA LEU A 204 -12.27 0.65 -2.51
C LEU A 204 -13.53 -0.15 -2.83
N ALA A 205 -14.24 0.17 -3.92
CA ALA A 205 -15.40 -0.61 -4.34
C ALA A 205 -15.01 -2.05 -4.66
N LEU A 206 -13.90 -2.28 -5.34
CA LEU A 206 -13.42 -3.63 -5.66
C LEU A 206 -13.11 -4.44 -4.39
N VAL A 207 -12.35 -3.87 -3.46
CA VAL A 207 -11.89 -4.57 -2.24
C VAL A 207 -13.02 -4.73 -1.22
N PHE A 208 -13.78 -3.68 -0.93
CA PHE A 208 -14.77 -3.69 0.15
C PHE A 208 -16.17 -4.09 -0.31
N VAL A 209 -16.59 -3.69 -1.51
CA VAL A 209 -17.96 -3.95 -1.97
C VAL A 209 -17.99 -5.24 -2.77
N VAL A 210 -17.29 -5.29 -3.90
CA VAL A 210 -17.30 -6.45 -4.80
C VAL A 210 -16.74 -7.68 -4.10
N GLY A 211 -15.60 -7.54 -3.39
CA GLY A 211 -14.99 -8.64 -2.63
C GLY A 211 -15.95 -9.33 -1.66
N ASN A 212 -16.80 -8.55 -0.96
CA ASN A 212 -17.78 -9.11 -0.02
C ASN A 212 -19.06 -9.60 -0.71
N MET A 213 -19.54 -8.88 -1.72
CA MET A 213 -20.79 -9.21 -2.42
C MET A 213 -20.69 -10.50 -3.25
N VAL A 214 -19.49 -10.87 -3.70
CA VAL A 214 -19.28 -12.10 -4.48
C VAL A 214 -19.60 -13.36 -3.67
N PHE A 215 -19.48 -13.33 -2.34
CA PHE A 215 -19.88 -14.45 -1.47
C PHE A 215 -21.40 -14.69 -1.44
N LEU A 216 -22.22 -13.76 -1.93
CA LEU A 216 -23.66 -13.96 -2.06
C LEU A 216 -24.06 -14.81 -3.28
N LEU A 217 -23.13 -15.04 -4.21
CA LEU A 217 -23.39 -15.85 -5.39
C LEU A 217 -23.40 -17.34 -5.02
N PRO A 218 -24.44 -18.10 -5.41
CA PRO A 218 -24.54 -19.51 -5.06
C PRO A 218 -23.56 -20.38 -5.86
N GLY A 219 -23.08 -21.45 -5.21
CA GLY A 219 -22.30 -22.51 -5.82
C GLY A 219 -20.82 -22.17 -6.04
N ALA A 220 -20.13 -23.05 -6.77
CA ALA A 220 -18.68 -22.99 -6.96
C ALA A 220 -18.20 -21.67 -7.61
N TRP A 221 -19.05 -21.00 -8.38
CA TRP A 221 -18.72 -19.71 -8.99
C TRP A 221 -18.50 -18.61 -7.95
N GLY A 222 -19.39 -18.50 -6.96
CA GLY A 222 -19.25 -17.52 -5.89
C GLY A 222 -18.05 -17.81 -4.98
N GLU A 223 -17.84 -19.09 -4.67
CA GLU A 223 -16.71 -19.56 -3.87
C GLU A 223 -15.36 -19.21 -4.52
N TRP A 224 -15.16 -19.59 -5.79
CA TRP A 224 -13.91 -19.30 -6.50
C TRP A 224 -13.73 -17.83 -6.80
N ALA A 225 -14.79 -17.11 -7.17
CA ALA A 225 -14.70 -15.68 -7.38
C ALA A 225 -14.38 -14.95 -6.06
N GLY A 226 -14.93 -15.38 -4.93
CA GLY A 226 -14.65 -14.82 -3.61
C GLY A 226 -13.20 -15.04 -3.21
N LYS A 227 -12.67 -16.26 -3.43
CA LYS A 227 -11.28 -16.63 -3.19
C LYS A 227 -10.26 -15.85 -4.02
N LEU A 228 -10.62 -15.50 -5.26
CA LEU A 228 -9.74 -14.83 -6.24
C LEU A 228 -9.96 -13.30 -6.30
N MET A 229 -10.76 -12.71 -5.41
CA MET A 229 -10.85 -11.25 -5.33
C MET A 229 -9.61 -10.69 -4.65
N PRO A 230 -9.00 -9.59 -5.13
CA PRO A 230 -7.69 -9.13 -4.64
C PRO A 230 -7.62 -8.91 -3.13
N GLY A 231 -8.66 -8.31 -2.54
CA GLY A 231 -8.74 -8.10 -1.09
C GLY A 231 -8.84 -9.41 -0.31
N ASN A 232 -9.58 -10.39 -0.84
CA ASN A 232 -9.84 -11.66 -0.16
C ASN A 232 -8.68 -12.64 -0.32
N ALA A 233 -8.10 -12.72 -1.53
CA ALA A 233 -6.96 -13.58 -1.83
C ALA A 233 -5.76 -13.24 -0.94
N GLY A 234 -5.48 -11.94 -0.77
CA GLY A 234 -4.33 -11.48 0.02
C GLY A 234 -4.56 -11.43 1.53
N SER A 235 -5.81 -11.41 2.02
CA SER A 235 -6.09 -11.14 3.45
C SER A 235 -5.60 -12.23 4.40
N GLY A 236 -5.60 -13.50 3.95
CA GLY A 236 -5.19 -14.63 4.77
C GLY A 236 -3.76 -14.50 5.32
N VAL A 237 -2.85 -13.87 4.57
CA VAL A 237 -1.45 -13.66 5.03
C VAL A 237 -1.37 -12.68 6.21
N ALA A 238 -2.35 -11.78 6.36
CA ALA A 238 -2.37 -10.71 7.35
C ALA A 238 -3.16 -11.07 8.64
N ALA A 239 -3.75 -12.26 8.70
CA ALA A 239 -4.48 -12.75 9.88
C ALA A 239 -3.85 -14.06 10.39
N PRO A 240 -3.64 -14.24 11.71
CA PRO A 240 -3.23 -15.53 12.26
C PRO A 240 -4.28 -16.60 11.98
N VAL A 241 -5.54 -16.26 12.29
CA VAL A 241 -6.73 -17.08 12.02
C VAL A 241 -7.72 -16.21 11.22
N SER A 242 -8.27 -16.78 10.16
CA SER A 242 -9.23 -16.08 9.30
C SER A 242 -10.64 -16.21 9.85
N PHE A 243 -11.43 -15.13 9.81
CA PHE A 243 -12.88 -15.18 10.06
C PHE A 243 -13.65 -15.95 8.97
N ASN A 244 -13.03 -16.17 7.82
CA ASN A 244 -13.59 -16.98 6.75
C ASN A 244 -12.69 -18.19 6.49
N PRO A 245 -13.08 -19.41 6.92
CA PRO A 245 -12.28 -20.61 6.75
C PRO A 245 -12.21 -21.08 5.29
N ASP A 246 -13.10 -20.59 4.43
CA ASP A 246 -13.14 -20.95 3.01
C ASP A 246 -12.15 -20.15 2.16
N LEU A 247 -11.30 -19.30 2.75
CA LEU A 247 -10.26 -18.60 1.99
C LEU A 247 -9.12 -19.53 1.56
N LEU A 248 -8.32 -19.06 0.61
CA LEU A 248 -7.10 -19.76 0.21
C LEU A 248 -6.10 -19.78 1.36
N ASP A 249 -5.23 -20.80 1.37
CA ASP A 249 -4.08 -20.86 2.27
C ASP A 249 -3.30 -19.52 2.23
N PRO A 250 -2.80 -19.00 3.37
CA PRO A 250 -2.23 -17.67 3.47
C PRO A 250 -1.19 -17.33 2.39
N TRP A 251 -0.28 -18.26 2.08
CA TRP A 251 0.78 -17.99 1.10
C TRP A 251 0.31 -18.22 -0.34
N ILE A 252 -0.57 -19.20 -0.56
CA ILE A 252 -1.18 -19.43 -1.88
C ILE A 252 -2.05 -18.24 -2.27
N GLY A 253 -2.91 -17.76 -1.36
CA GLY A 253 -3.74 -16.58 -1.55
C GLY A 253 -2.90 -15.33 -1.80
N PHE A 254 -1.83 -15.13 -1.03
CA PHE A 254 -0.92 -14.01 -1.28
C PHE A 254 -0.21 -14.10 -2.64
N ALA A 255 0.17 -15.29 -3.10
CA ALA A 255 0.76 -15.47 -4.42
C ALA A 255 -0.23 -15.14 -5.55
N VAL A 256 -1.51 -15.52 -5.40
CA VAL A 256 -2.59 -15.14 -6.32
C VAL A 256 -2.74 -13.62 -6.35
N PHE A 257 -2.87 -12.99 -5.17
CA PHE A 257 -2.97 -11.54 -5.06
C PHE A 257 -1.76 -10.81 -5.66
N ALA A 258 -0.54 -11.29 -5.40
CA ALA A 258 0.67 -10.73 -6.00
C ALA A 258 0.66 -10.87 -7.53
N GLY A 259 0.13 -11.97 -8.07
CA GLY A 259 -0.10 -12.17 -9.50
C GLY A 259 -1.06 -11.14 -10.09
N GLU A 260 -2.19 -10.88 -9.44
CA GLU A 260 -3.16 -9.86 -9.84
C GLU A 260 -2.56 -8.45 -9.84
N VAL A 261 -1.83 -8.10 -8.77
CA VAL A 261 -1.10 -6.83 -8.66
C VAL A 261 -0.09 -6.71 -9.79
N ALA A 262 0.67 -7.76 -10.08
CA ALA A 262 1.64 -7.79 -11.18
C ALA A 262 0.96 -7.58 -12.54
N VAL A 263 -0.18 -8.22 -12.79
CA VAL A 263 -0.97 -8.04 -14.02
C VAL A 263 -1.40 -6.58 -14.17
N VAL A 264 -1.98 -5.98 -13.12
CA VAL A 264 -2.40 -4.58 -13.14
C VAL A 264 -1.22 -3.64 -13.39
N LEU A 265 -0.08 -3.85 -12.73
CA LEU A 265 1.12 -3.05 -12.91
C LEU A 265 1.71 -3.17 -14.32
N VAL A 266 1.71 -4.37 -14.91
CA VAL A 266 2.15 -4.59 -16.29
C VAL A 266 1.25 -3.85 -17.27
N ILE A 267 -0.08 -3.98 -17.14
CA ILE A 267 -1.04 -3.26 -17.98
C ILE A 267 -0.86 -1.75 -17.84
N ALA A 268 -0.68 -1.26 -16.62
CA ALA A 268 -0.44 0.14 -16.32
C ALA A 268 0.86 0.66 -16.94
N TRP A 269 1.94 -0.12 -16.87
CA TRP A 269 3.23 0.22 -17.46
C TRP A 269 3.20 0.22 -18.99
N VAL A 270 2.59 -0.79 -19.63
CA VAL A 270 2.43 -0.82 -21.10
C VAL A 270 1.63 0.39 -21.58
N THR A 271 0.55 0.71 -20.86
CA THR A 271 -0.30 1.88 -21.16
C THR A 271 0.46 3.19 -20.96
N PHE A 272 1.26 3.30 -19.90
CA PHE A 272 2.09 4.48 -19.60
C PHE A 272 3.20 4.71 -20.63
N ARG A 273 3.71 3.64 -21.26
CA ARG A 273 4.67 3.75 -22.36
C ARG A 273 4.04 4.25 -23.66
N ARG A 274 2.81 3.86 -23.92
CA ARG A 274 2.10 4.18 -25.18
C ARG A 274 1.38 5.53 -25.14
N ARG A 275 0.96 5.98 -23.95
CA ARG A 275 0.29 7.28 -23.78
C ARG A 275 1.33 8.38 -23.56
N ASP A 276 1.21 9.46 -24.32
CA ASP A 276 1.94 10.69 -24.03
C ASP A 276 1.50 11.27 -22.68
N ALA A 277 2.44 11.98 -22.05
CA ALA A 277 2.32 12.57 -20.71
C ALA A 277 2.37 14.10 -20.80
#